data_AF-X0YL81-F1
#
_entry.id   AF-X0YL81-F1
#
_cell.length_a   1.000
_cell.length_b   1.000
_cell.length_c   1.000
_cell.angle_alpha   90.00
_cell.angle_beta   90.00
_cell.angle_gamma   90.00
#
_symmetry.space_group_name_H-M   'P 1'
#
loop_
_entity.id
_entity.type
_entity.pdbx_description
1 polymer ?
#
loop_
_entity_poly.entity_id
_entity_poly.type
_entity_poly.pdbx_seq_one_letter_code
_entity_poly.pdbx_strand_id
1 'polypeptide(L)'
;MDSGGKVMKAYLDPEEVKLLEEATSNLRDRLLVRLLFRLGCRVSEALALRVEDIDFTHGTVTIEHLKLRIKLSCPHCSARLSKA
;
A
#
# COMPACT_ATOMS: atom_id res chain seq x y z
N MET A 1 -36.57 20.78 2.33
CA MET A 1 -35.76 19.85 1.51
C MET A 1 -34.32 20.25 1.73
N ASP A 2 -33.71 19.72 2.79
CA ASP A 2 -32.35 20.08 3.16
C ASP A 2 -31.38 19.52 2.13
N SER A 3 -30.72 20.44 1.43
CA SER A 3 -29.54 20.20 0.61
C SER A 3 -28.40 19.80 1.54
N GLY A 4 -28.37 18.54 1.95
CA GLY A 4 -27.29 17.96 2.75
C GLY A 4 -25.98 18.03 1.97
N GLY A 5 -25.18 19.06 2.24
CA GLY A 5 -23.84 19.20 1.67
C GLY A 5 -23.02 17.94 1.95
N LYS A 6 -22.64 17.23 0.89
CA LYS A 6 -21.82 16.02 0.99
C LYS A 6 -20.47 16.40 1.60
N VAL A 7 -20.22 16.01 2.84
CA VAL A 7 -18.88 16.12 3.46
C VAL A 7 -17.91 15.31 2.60
N MET A 8 -16.91 15.97 2.03
CA MET A 8 -15.87 15.28 1.26
C MET A 8 -14.98 14.51 2.22
N LYS A 9 -15.03 13.18 2.12
CA LYS A 9 -14.15 12.29 2.88
C LYS A 9 -12.76 12.31 2.26
N ALA A 10 -11.74 12.17 3.10
CA ALA A 10 -10.34 12.06 2.67
C ALA A 10 -9.94 10.62 2.29
N TYR A 11 -10.85 9.66 2.41
CA TYR A 11 -10.62 8.23 2.18
C TYR A 11 -11.82 7.61 1.46
N LEU A 12 -11.58 6.44 0.86
CA LEU A 12 -12.60 5.64 0.17
C LEU A 12 -13.08 4.51 1.09
N ASP A 13 -14.39 4.28 1.10
CA ASP A 13 -14.98 3.09 1.72
C ASP A 13 -14.74 1.84 0.82
N PRO A 14 -14.79 0.61 1.37
CA PRO A 14 -14.55 -0.62 0.59
C PRO A 14 -15.42 -0.75 -0.66
N GLU A 15 -16.66 -0.27 -0.60
CA GLU A 15 -17.60 -0.24 -1.74
C GLU A 15 -17.14 0.76 -2.82
N GLU A 16 -16.61 1.91 -2.43
CA GLU A 16 -16.05 2.90 -3.36
C GLU A 16 -14.77 2.38 -4.02
N VAL A 17 -13.94 1.63 -3.29
CA VAL A 17 -12.77 0.96 -3.86
C VAL A 17 -13.19 -0.12 -4.86
N LYS A 18 -14.25 -0.88 -4.57
CA LYS A 18 -14.78 -1.88 -5.51
C LYS A 18 -15.23 -1.23 -6.83
N LEU A 19 -15.91 -0.09 -6.76
CA LEU A 19 -16.28 0.68 -7.96
C LEU A 19 -15.04 1.13 -8.74
N LEU A 20 -13.96 1.52 -8.05
CA LEU A 20 -12.70 1.89 -8.68
C LEU A 20 -12.04 0.69 -9.39
N GLU A 21 -12.04 -0.49 -8.78
CA GLU A 21 -11.57 -1.72 -9.41
C GLU A 21 -12.37 -2.07 -10.68
N GLU A 22 -13.70 -1.95 -10.62
CA GLU A 22 -14.61 -2.26 -11.73
C GLU A 22 -14.50 -1.26 -12.89
N ALA A 23 -14.13 -0.02 -12.61
CA ALA A 23 -13.91 1.01 -13.62
C ALA A 23 -12.59 0.86 -14.40
N THR A 24 -11.68 -0.03 -13.97
CA THR A 24 -10.41 -0.25 -14.67
C THR A 24 -10.59 -1.01 -15.99
N SER A 25 -9.86 -0.61 -17.03
CA SER A 25 -9.96 -1.21 -18.37
C SER A 25 -9.00 -2.39 -18.59
N ASN A 26 -8.05 -2.60 -17.68
CA ASN A 26 -7.02 -3.63 -17.83
C ASN A 26 -6.63 -4.26 -16.49
N LEU A 27 -6.07 -5.47 -16.57
CA LEU A 27 -5.72 -6.27 -15.40
C LEU A 27 -4.65 -5.61 -14.52
N ARG A 28 -3.68 -4.90 -15.12
CA ARG A 28 -2.59 -4.26 -14.39
C ARG A 28 -3.13 -3.19 -13.45
N ASP A 29 -4.00 -2.32 -13.95
CA ASP A 29 -4.54 -1.22 -13.17
C ASP A 29 -5.51 -1.74 -12.11
N ARG A 30 -6.31 -2.76 -12.43
CA ARG A 30 -7.15 -3.47 -11.46
C ARG A 30 -6.33 -4.06 -10.31
N LEU A 31 -5.23 -4.72 -10.64
CA LEU A 31 -4.32 -5.31 -9.67
C LEU A 31 -3.69 -4.23 -8.80
N LEU A 32 -3.25 -3.11 -9.38
CA LEU A 32 -2.64 -2.01 -8.64
C LEU A 32 -3.59 -1.41 -7.59
N VAL A 33 -4.84 -1.12 -7.97
CA VAL A 33 -5.88 -0.64 -7.04
C VAL A 33 -6.06 -1.63 -5.89
N ARG A 34 -6.20 -2.92 -6.22
CA ARG A 34 -6.44 -3.97 -5.24
C ARG A 34 -5.26 -4.18 -4.29
N LEU A 35 -4.02 -4.14 -4.79
CA LEU A 35 -2.81 -4.28 -3.99
C LEU A 35 -2.64 -3.10 -3.02
N LEU A 36 -2.79 -1.86 -3.51
CA LEU A 36 -2.65 -0.67 -2.66
C LEU A 36 -3.68 -0.66 -1.53
N PHE A 37 -4.93 -1.04 -1.83
CA PHE A 37 -5.97 -1.11 -0.82
C PHE A 37 -5.78 -2.26 0.18
N ARG A 38 -5.41 -3.46 -0.29
CA ARG A 38 -5.31 -4.66 0.57
C ARG A 38 -4.02 -4.72 1.38
N LEU A 39 -2.91 -4.25 0.83
CA LEU A 39 -1.60 -4.34 1.49
C LEU A 39 -1.25 -3.09 2.28
N GLY A 40 -1.91 -1.95 2.02
CA GLY A 40 -1.60 -0.68 2.67
C GLY A 40 -0.19 -0.15 2.37
N CYS A 41 0.44 -0.64 1.31
CA CYS A 41 1.77 -0.21 0.89
C CYS A 41 1.72 1.11 0.11
N ARG A 42 2.84 1.83 0.07
CA ARG A 42 2.97 3.05 -0.73
C ARG A 42 3.04 2.71 -2.20
N VAL A 43 2.63 3.66 -3.04
CA VAL A 43 2.72 3.54 -4.51
C VAL A 43 4.12 3.15 -4.98
N SER A 44 5.18 3.73 -4.40
CA SER A 44 6.56 3.38 -4.77
C SER A 44 6.96 1.96 -4.37
N GLU A 45 6.37 1.44 -3.30
CA GLU A 45 6.63 0.08 -2.81
C GLU A 45 5.89 -0.93 -3.71
N ALA A 46 4.63 -0.65 -4.06
CA ALA A 46 3.86 -1.47 -5.01
C ALA A 46 4.52 -1.56 -6.39
N LEU A 47 5.07 -0.45 -6.89
CA LEU A 47 5.77 -0.40 -8.18
C LEU A 47 7.14 -1.10 -8.16
N ALA A 48 7.72 -1.30 -6.98
CA ALA A 48 9.01 -1.99 -6.82
C ALA A 48 8.86 -3.51 -6.64
N LEU A 49 7.64 -4.02 -6.44
CA LEU A 49 7.38 -5.45 -6.26
C LEU A 49 7.85 -6.26 -7.46
N ARG A 50 8.58 -7.33 -7.17
CA ARG A 50 9.04 -8.32 -8.14
C ARG A 50 8.24 -9.60 -7.98
N VAL A 51 8.25 -10.44 -9.00
CA VAL A 51 7.54 -11.74 -8.96
C VAL A 51 8.08 -12.62 -7.83
N GLU A 52 9.38 -12.55 -7.56
CA GLU A 52 10.05 -13.28 -6.46
C GLU A 52 9.60 -12.85 -5.06
N ASP A 53 8.97 -11.68 -4.91
CA ASP A 53 8.46 -11.19 -3.62
C ASP A 53 7.10 -11.79 -3.25
N ILE A 54 6.45 -12.52 -4.16
CA ILE A 54 5.10 -13.06 -3.99
C ILE A 54 5.17 -14.54 -3.65
N ASP A 55 4.78 -14.89 -2.43
CA ASP A 55 4.63 -16.27 -2.00
C ASP A 55 3.15 -16.69 -2.09
N PHE A 56 2.82 -17.39 -3.17
CA PHE A 56 1.47 -17.90 -3.40
C PHE A 56 1.11 -19.08 -2.48
N THR A 57 2.09 -19.80 -1.92
CA THR A 57 1.85 -20.92 -0.99
C THR A 57 1.34 -20.40 0.35
N HIS A 58 1.96 -19.34 0.85
CA HIS A 58 1.59 -18.72 2.13
C HIS A 58 0.63 -17.54 1.97
N GLY A 59 0.36 -17.11 0.73
CA GLY A 59 -0.50 -15.96 0.46
C GLY A 59 0.08 -14.63 0.95
N THR A 60 1.40 -14.48 0.88
CA THR A 60 2.12 -13.31 1.40
C THR A 60 2.87 -12.57 0.32
N VAL A 61 3.10 -11.27 0.55
CA VAL A 61 3.91 -10.41 -0.32
C VAL A 61 4.97 -9.75 0.53
N THR A 62 6.23 -9.89 0.14
CA THR A 62 7.36 -9.23 0.81
C THR A 62 7.48 -7.80 0.28
N ILE A 63 7.39 -6.82 1.17
CA ILE A 63 7.49 -5.39 0.80
C ILE A 63 8.75 -4.79 1.39
N GLU A 64 9.67 -4.37 0.54
CA GLU A 64 10.79 -3.55 0.97
C GLU A 64 10.32 -2.11 1.22
N HIS A 65 10.35 -1.69 2.48
CA HIS A 65 9.86 -0.39 2.88
C HIS A 65 10.89 0.71 2.60
N LEU A 66 10.72 1.41 1.47
CA LEU A 66 11.70 2.36 0.95
C LEU A 66 11.76 3.71 1.70
N LYS A 67 10.69 4.11 2.40
CA LYS A 67 10.59 5.43 3.06
C LYS A 67 10.47 5.35 4.59
N LEU A 68 11.01 4.31 5.18
CA LEU A 68 11.07 4.18 6.62
C LEU A 68 12.22 5.04 7.19
N ARG A 69 11.89 6.22 7.74
CA ARG A 69 12.81 6.99 8.60
C ARG A 69 12.91 6.36 9.97
N ILE A 70 13.37 5.11 10.00
CA ILE A 70 13.59 4.41 11.26
C ILE A 70 14.85 4.97 11.89
N LYS A 71 14.74 5.53 13.10
CA LYS A 71 15.89 5.84 13.95
C LYS A 71 16.13 4.65 14.88
N LEU A 72 16.61 3.54 14.33
CA LEU A 72 17.09 2.44 15.15
C LEU A 72 18.56 2.69 15.48
N SER A 73 18.88 2.68 16.77
CA SER A 73 20.24 2.71 17.28
C SER A 73 20.47 1.48 18.17
N CYS A 74 21.64 0.89 18.07
CA CYS A 74 22.05 -0.20 18.96
C CYS A 74 22.08 0.32 20.42
N PRO A 75 21.39 -0.31 21.38
CA PRO A 75 21.39 0.15 22.76
C PRO A 75 22.75 0.03 23.45
N HIS A 76 23.67 -0.78 22.91
CA HIS A 76 25.00 -1.02 23.49
C HIS A 76 26.07 -0.06 22.95
N CYS A 77 26.06 0.24 21.64
CA CYS A 77 27.11 1.06 21.00
C CYS A 77 26.60 2.30 20.27
N SER A 78 25.29 2.58 20.32
CA SER A 78 24.62 3.68 19.62
C SER A 78 24.77 3.68 18.09
N ALA A 79 25.31 2.61 17.50
CA ALA A 79 25.42 2.47 16.05
C ALA A 79 24.04 2.51 15.39
N ARG A 80 23.94 3.25 14.28
CA ARG A 80 22.71 3.31 13.47
C ARG A 80 22.46 1.94 12.83
N LEU A 81 21.27 1.39 13.07
CA LEU A 81 20.82 0.09 12.55
C LEU A 81 19.81 0.24 11.39
N SER A 82 19.44 1.47 11.04
CA SER A 82 18.63 1.72 9.84
C SER A 82 19.49 1.56 8.58
N LYS A 83 18.89 1.02 7.51
CA LYS A 83 19.51 0.97 6.18
C LYS A 83 19.96 2.39 5.76
N ALA A 84 21.11 2.47 5.11
CA ALA A 84 21.75 3.73 4.70
C ALA A 84 20.91 4.49 3.66
#